data_AF-A0A5P2HGL7-F1
#
_entry.id   AF-A0A5P2HGL7-F1
#
_cell.length_a   1.000
_cell.length_b   1.000
_cell.length_c   1.000
_cell.angle_alpha   90.00
_cell.angle_beta   90.00
_cell.angle_gamma   90.00
#
_symmetry.space_group_name_H-M   'P 1'
#
loop_
_entity.id
_entity.type
_entity.pdbx_description
1 polymer ?
#
loop_
_entity_poly.entity_id
_entity_poly.type
_entity_poly.pdbx_seq_one_letter_code
_entity_poly.pdbx_strand_id
1 'polypeptide(L)'
;MPSSGNNESDLQTLERRTQLAPRRKPYWEIVAPGRHIGYYRGARSATWHARKFVGDGRYEEMRLGPCNDVSAMPMTGALTYREALAAADAWFGGPEPQRARTARAKAEGPLERLDPDRLDAISDAWAKERPDIDFRLAGFFLRIEHAHYLHEQRLSAISRAKGVNIGDLHVLLALRRSGPAYALRPTDLFRTLLVTSGAITKRIDRLAQRELVERVADPEDRRSELVRLTRRGAAIADGAISRINKNLAAIVDASGITAAELATVDACFRKLIASM
;
A
#
# COMPACT_ATOMS: atom_id res chain seq x y z
N MET A 1 24.04 -10.57 -0.40
CA MET A 1 23.18 -11.69 -0.85
C MET A 1 23.08 -12.66 0.31
N PRO A 2 21.87 -12.94 0.83
CA PRO A 2 20.92 -13.78 0.11
C PRO A 2 19.62 -13.06 -0.22
N SER A 3 19.04 -13.44 -1.35
CA SER A 3 17.83 -12.89 -1.94
C SER A 3 16.59 -13.21 -1.11
N SER A 4 15.89 -12.20 -0.65
CA SER A 4 14.51 -12.34 -0.17
C SER A 4 13.59 -11.87 -1.29
N GLY A 5 13.27 -12.83 -2.19
CA GLY A 5 12.38 -12.60 -3.32
C GLY A 5 11.02 -12.08 -2.86
N ASN A 6 10.80 -10.80 -3.15
CA ASN A 6 9.50 -10.18 -3.34
C ASN A 6 8.66 -11.07 -4.26
N ASN A 7 7.71 -11.80 -3.69
CA ASN A 7 6.67 -12.45 -4.46
C ASN A 7 5.38 -12.43 -3.63
N GLU A 8 4.70 -11.28 -3.61
CA GLU A 8 3.28 -11.22 -3.28
C GLU A 8 2.51 -11.98 -4.37
N SER A 9 2.52 -13.31 -4.26
CA SER A 9 1.63 -14.20 -4.95
C SER A 9 0.24 -14.02 -4.35
N ASP A 10 -0.71 -13.54 -5.13
CA ASP A 10 -2.13 -13.62 -4.79
C ASP A 10 -2.52 -15.10 -4.80
N LEU A 11 -2.55 -15.70 -3.62
CA LEU A 11 -2.89 -17.12 -3.42
C LEU A 11 -4.39 -17.28 -3.19
N GLN A 12 -5.21 -16.24 -3.32
CA GLN A 12 -6.62 -16.28 -2.95
C GLN A 12 -7.46 -16.99 -4.00
N THR A 13 -7.09 -16.85 -5.27
CA THR A 13 -7.82 -17.38 -6.41
C THR A 13 -7.25 -18.71 -6.91
N LEU A 14 -8.14 -19.67 -7.23
CA LEU A 14 -7.77 -20.97 -7.79
C LEU A 14 -6.98 -20.80 -9.10
N GLU A 15 -7.45 -19.89 -9.97
CA GLU A 15 -6.83 -19.59 -11.26
C GLU A 15 -5.36 -19.18 -11.12
N ARG A 16 -5.03 -18.36 -10.12
CA ARG A 16 -3.63 -17.98 -9.86
C ARG A 16 -2.82 -19.16 -9.36
N ARG A 17 -3.37 -19.97 -8.46
CA ARG A 17 -2.64 -21.12 -7.87
C ARG A 17 -2.32 -22.20 -8.89
N THR A 18 -3.22 -22.45 -9.85
CA THR A 18 -2.99 -23.43 -10.92
C THR A 18 -1.94 -22.98 -11.94
N GLN A 19 -1.75 -21.67 -12.11
CA GLN A 19 -0.70 -21.08 -12.97
C GLN A 19 0.71 -21.07 -12.33
N LEU A 20 0.84 -21.38 -11.03
CA LEU A 20 2.13 -21.38 -10.34
C LEU A 20 2.98 -22.58 -10.75
N ALA A 21 4.24 -22.32 -11.13
CA ALA A 21 5.20 -23.38 -11.42
C ALA A 21 5.53 -24.19 -10.14
N PRO A 22 5.71 -25.53 -10.25
CA PRO A 22 6.19 -26.34 -9.13
C PRO A 22 7.55 -25.86 -8.62
N ARG A 23 7.73 -25.81 -7.29
CA ARG A 23 9.01 -25.39 -6.69
C ARG A 23 9.24 -25.98 -5.30
N ARG A 24 10.48 -25.90 -4.82
CA ARG A 24 10.91 -26.50 -3.53
C ARG A 24 10.39 -25.79 -2.28
N LYS A 25 9.98 -24.51 -2.35
CA LYS A 25 9.52 -23.72 -1.20
C LYS A 25 8.10 -23.18 -1.43
N PRO A 26 7.25 -23.00 -0.40
CA PRO A 26 5.92 -22.42 -0.59
C PRO A 26 5.99 -21.00 -1.16
N TYR A 27 5.05 -20.64 -2.03
CA TYR A 27 4.70 -19.27 -2.40
C TYR A 27 4.11 -18.59 -1.17
N TRP A 28 4.71 -17.50 -0.69
CA TRP A 28 4.31 -16.86 0.56
C TRP A 28 3.53 -15.58 0.29
N GLU A 29 2.37 -15.45 0.93
CA GLU A 29 1.57 -14.23 0.97
C GLU A 29 1.55 -13.71 2.40
N ILE A 30 1.78 -12.41 2.58
CA ILE A 30 1.75 -11.76 3.89
C ILE A 30 0.28 -11.60 4.30
N VAL A 31 -0.10 -12.17 5.44
CA VAL A 31 -1.46 -11.99 6.00
C VAL A 31 -1.47 -10.93 7.11
N ALA A 32 -0.35 -10.77 7.82
CA ALA A 32 -0.11 -9.70 8.79
C ALA A 32 1.42 -9.50 8.98
N PRO A 33 1.92 -8.41 9.58
CA PRO A 33 3.35 -8.25 9.85
C PRO A 33 3.93 -9.47 10.58
N GLY A 34 4.95 -10.09 10.00
CA GLY A 34 5.56 -11.31 10.53
C GLY A 34 4.74 -12.60 10.36
N ARG A 35 3.53 -12.58 9.82
CA ARG A 35 2.66 -13.76 9.61
C ARG A 35 2.35 -13.95 8.13
N HIS A 36 2.54 -15.17 7.63
CA HIS A 36 2.36 -15.47 6.22
C HIS A 36 1.59 -16.77 6.02
N ILE A 37 0.78 -16.81 4.96
CA ILE A 37 0.22 -18.05 4.41
C ILE A 37 1.04 -18.48 3.19
N GLY A 38 1.20 -19.79 3.03
CA GLY A 38 2.08 -20.41 2.04
C GLY A 38 1.34 -21.41 1.17
N TYR A 39 1.50 -21.31 -0.14
CA TYR A 39 1.05 -22.32 -1.09
C TYR A 39 2.24 -23.10 -1.65
N TYR A 40 2.36 -24.37 -1.31
CA TYR A 40 3.36 -25.25 -1.89
C TYR A 40 2.77 -25.98 -3.10
N ARG A 41 3.40 -25.80 -4.27
CA ARG A 41 3.05 -26.51 -5.50
C ARG A 41 4.09 -27.59 -5.79
N GLY A 42 3.70 -28.85 -5.58
CA GLY A 42 4.42 -30.03 -6.07
C GLY A 42 3.94 -30.43 -7.47
N ALA A 43 4.65 -31.36 -8.10
CA ALA A 43 4.31 -31.84 -9.45
C ALA A 43 2.92 -32.49 -9.55
N ARG A 44 2.44 -33.12 -8.47
CA ARG A 44 1.16 -33.87 -8.42
C ARG A 44 0.30 -33.54 -7.21
N SER A 45 0.71 -32.59 -6.38
CA SER A 45 0.00 -32.21 -5.16
C SER A 45 0.22 -30.74 -4.84
N ALA A 46 -0.67 -30.20 -4.01
CA ALA A 46 -0.52 -28.86 -3.45
C ALA A 46 -0.83 -28.91 -1.95
N THR A 47 -0.07 -28.17 -1.14
CA THR A 47 -0.27 -28.09 0.31
C THR A 47 -0.20 -26.65 0.80
N TRP A 48 -1.01 -26.36 1.80
CA TRP A 48 -1.01 -25.09 2.52
C TRP A 48 -0.02 -25.13 3.69
N HIS A 49 0.64 -24.02 3.90
CA HIS A 49 1.58 -23.77 4.99
C HIS A 49 1.29 -22.41 5.63
N ALA A 50 1.76 -22.20 6.84
CA ALA A 50 1.79 -20.92 7.51
C ALA A 50 3.17 -20.70 8.12
N ARG A 51 3.59 -19.44 8.28
CA ARG A 51 4.77 -19.12 9.07
C ARG A 51 4.58 -17.85 9.88
N LYS A 52 5.15 -17.81 11.09
CA LYS A 52 5.17 -16.64 11.97
C LYS A 52 6.59 -16.30 12.40
N PHE A 53 6.90 -15.01 12.46
CA PHE A 53 8.19 -14.50 12.90
C PHE A 53 8.36 -14.73 14.40
N VAL A 54 9.55 -15.18 14.82
CA VAL A 54 9.86 -15.52 16.22
C VAL A 54 11.10 -14.78 16.76
N GLY A 55 11.59 -13.75 16.06
CA GLY A 55 12.80 -13.01 16.44
C GLY A 55 14.05 -13.44 15.65
N ASP A 56 15.10 -12.63 15.69
CA ASP A 56 16.42 -12.88 15.07
C ASP A 56 16.40 -13.26 13.57
N GLY A 57 15.46 -12.71 12.81
CA GLY A 57 15.32 -13.06 11.39
C GLY A 57 14.70 -14.44 11.14
N ARG A 58 14.21 -15.13 12.18
CA ARG A 58 13.70 -16.50 12.10
C ARG A 58 12.18 -16.56 12.02
N TYR A 59 11.70 -17.64 11.38
CA TYR A 59 10.30 -17.98 11.25
C TYR A 59 10.06 -19.39 11.76
N GLU A 60 8.99 -19.55 12.55
CA GLU A 60 8.38 -20.86 12.80
C GLU A 60 7.41 -21.15 11.65
N GLU A 61 7.41 -22.36 11.11
CA GLU A 61 6.59 -22.79 9.96
C GLU A 61 5.72 -23.99 10.34
N MET A 62 4.48 -24.00 9.87
CA MET A 62 3.52 -25.09 10.07
C MET A 62 2.87 -25.49 8.75
N ARG A 63 2.80 -26.79 8.49
CA ARG A 63 1.99 -27.35 7.41
C ARG A 63 0.52 -27.42 7.86
N LEU A 64 -0.36 -26.77 7.10
CA LEU A 64 -1.79 -26.65 7.44
C LEU A 64 -2.61 -27.81 6.87
N GLY A 65 -2.28 -28.30 5.67
CA GLY A 65 -3.02 -29.40 5.05
C GLY A 65 -2.88 -29.48 3.53
N PRO A 66 -3.46 -30.50 2.88
CA PRO A 66 -3.58 -30.56 1.43
C PRO A 66 -4.49 -29.44 0.91
N CYS A 67 -4.24 -28.96 -0.31
CA CYS A 67 -5.06 -27.96 -0.97
C CYS A 67 -6.10 -28.64 -1.87
N ASN A 68 -7.28 -28.02 -2.02
CA ASN A 68 -8.37 -28.51 -2.85
C ASN A 68 -8.25 -28.16 -4.35
N ASP A 69 -7.13 -27.60 -4.80
CA ASP A 69 -7.01 -27.03 -6.15
C ASP A 69 -6.99 -28.06 -7.29
N VAL A 70 -6.53 -29.31 -7.05
CA VAL A 70 -6.56 -30.36 -8.08
C VAL A 70 -6.48 -31.77 -7.48
N SER A 71 -7.59 -32.52 -7.51
CA SER A 71 -7.65 -33.99 -7.67
C SER A 71 -9.10 -34.37 -7.99
N ALA A 72 -9.31 -35.31 -8.93
CA ALA A 72 -10.63 -35.85 -9.30
C ALA A 72 -11.31 -36.69 -8.19
N MET A 73 -10.69 -36.76 -7.01
CA MET A 73 -11.24 -37.39 -5.81
C MET A 73 -11.12 -36.41 -4.64
N PRO A 74 -12.17 -36.26 -3.79
CA PRO A 74 -12.06 -35.48 -2.57
C PRO A 74 -10.97 -36.12 -1.69
N MET A 75 -9.83 -35.44 -1.53
CA MET A 75 -8.89 -35.83 -0.50
C MET A 75 -9.49 -35.41 0.84
N THR A 76 -9.74 -36.36 1.72
CA THR A 76 -10.21 -36.09 3.08
C THR A 76 -9.29 -35.06 3.74
N GLY A 77 -9.85 -33.91 4.14
CA GLY A 77 -9.09 -32.81 4.74
C GLY A 77 -8.42 -31.82 3.76
N ALA A 78 -8.80 -31.80 2.47
CA ALA A 78 -8.36 -30.76 1.53
C ALA A 78 -8.98 -29.40 1.88
N LEU A 79 -8.13 -28.37 1.99
CA LEU A 79 -8.52 -27.02 2.39
C LEU A 79 -8.62 -26.07 1.20
N THR A 80 -9.71 -25.31 1.14
CA THR A 80 -9.80 -24.06 0.38
C THR A 80 -8.81 -23.02 0.92
N TYR A 81 -8.55 -21.94 0.17
CA TYR A 81 -7.78 -20.80 0.69
C TYR A 81 -8.38 -20.25 1.99
N ARG A 82 -9.71 -20.14 2.07
CA ARG A 82 -10.40 -19.60 3.25
C ARG A 82 -10.23 -20.50 4.47
N GLU A 83 -10.32 -21.83 4.29
CA GLU A 83 -10.12 -22.79 5.38
C GLU A 83 -8.65 -22.88 5.80
N ALA A 84 -7.73 -22.79 4.85
CA ALA A 84 -6.30 -22.70 5.14
C ALA A 84 -5.96 -21.42 5.91
N LEU A 85 -6.56 -20.28 5.53
CA LEU A 85 -6.40 -19.03 6.26
C LEU A 85 -6.97 -19.12 7.67
N ALA A 86 -8.14 -19.73 7.85
CA ALA A 86 -8.71 -19.96 9.17
C ALA A 86 -7.85 -20.88 10.05
N ALA A 87 -7.26 -21.93 9.47
CA ALA A 87 -6.32 -22.82 10.15
C ALA A 87 -5.01 -22.10 10.51
N ALA A 88 -4.50 -21.25 9.62
CA ALA A 88 -3.33 -20.40 9.87
C ALA A 88 -3.61 -19.43 11.02
N ASP A 89 -4.75 -18.74 10.99
CA ASP A 89 -5.17 -17.82 12.04
C ASP A 89 -5.29 -18.53 13.39
N ALA A 90 -5.93 -19.71 13.45
CA ALA A 90 -6.00 -20.51 14.67
C ALA A 90 -4.60 -20.83 15.22
N TRP A 91 -3.66 -21.21 14.36
CA TRP A 91 -2.29 -21.50 14.76
C TRP A 91 -1.49 -20.25 15.17
N PHE A 92 -1.77 -19.09 14.58
CA PHE A 92 -1.19 -17.83 15.01
C PHE A 92 -1.69 -17.35 16.38
N GLY A 93 -2.62 -18.07 17.01
CA GLY A 93 -3.27 -17.71 18.27
C GLY A 93 -4.65 -17.09 18.09
N GLY A 94 -5.32 -17.37 16.96
CA GLY A 94 -6.63 -16.85 16.57
C GLY A 94 -6.56 -15.67 15.59
N PRO A 95 -7.69 -15.32 14.91
CA PRO A 95 -7.81 -14.02 14.26
C PRO A 95 -7.55 -12.95 15.32
N GLU A 96 -6.80 -11.90 14.96
CA GLU A 96 -6.47 -10.82 15.90
C GLU A 96 -7.76 -10.44 16.67
N PRO A 97 -7.81 -10.69 18.00
CA PRO A 97 -9.08 -10.69 18.72
C PRO A 97 -9.78 -9.36 18.49
N GLN A 98 -11.11 -9.31 18.41
CA GLN A 98 -11.83 -8.05 18.19
C GLN A 98 -11.36 -6.96 19.16
N ARG A 99 -10.97 -7.32 20.40
CA ARG A 99 -10.31 -6.43 21.36
C ARG A 99 -8.91 -5.97 20.99
N ALA A 100 -8.06 -6.79 20.36
CA ALA A 100 -6.78 -6.38 19.80
C ALA A 100 -6.95 -5.60 18.49
N ARG A 101 -7.93 -5.92 17.64
CA ARG A 101 -8.35 -5.09 16.50
C ARG A 101 -8.96 -3.77 16.93
N THR A 102 -9.67 -3.74 18.05
CA THR A 102 -10.25 -2.51 18.62
C THR A 102 -9.20 -1.77 19.42
N ALA A 103 -8.29 -2.44 20.11
CA ALA A 103 -7.12 -1.84 20.76
C ALA A 103 -6.09 -1.36 19.74
N ARG A 104 -6.02 -1.98 18.56
CA ARG A 104 -5.26 -1.55 17.40
C ARG A 104 -6.02 -0.53 16.58
N ALA A 105 -7.34 -0.53 16.48
CA ALA A 105 -8.13 0.59 15.95
C ALA A 105 -8.37 1.70 17.00
N LYS A 106 -7.83 1.54 18.21
CA LYS A 106 -7.77 2.51 19.31
C LYS A 106 -6.31 2.95 19.57
N ALA A 107 -5.32 2.16 19.17
CA ALA A 107 -3.90 2.51 19.07
C ALA A 107 -3.58 3.14 17.70
N GLU A 108 -4.10 2.57 16.62
CA GLU A 108 -4.52 3.21 15.35
C GLU A 108 -5.94 3.77 15.53
N GLY A 109 -6.17 4.52 16.62
CA GLY A 109 -7.38 5.35 16.73
C GLY A 109 -7.63 6.15 15.45
N PRO A 110 -8.73 6.92 15.36
CA PRO A 110 -8.45 8.28 14.91
C PRO A 110 -7.25 8.71 15.76
N LEU A 111 -6.11 9.04 15.16
CA LEU A 111 -5.21 9.98 15.82
C LEU A 111 -6.07 11.22 15.98
N GLU A 112 -6.87 11.22 17.03
CA GLU A 112 -7.46 12.35 17.69
C GLU A 112 -6.35 13.38 17.63
N ARG A 113 -6.59 14.44 16.83
CA ARG A 113 -5.60 15.44 16.38
C ARG A 113 -4.36 15.32 17.24
N LEU A 114 -3.30 14.68 16.74
CA LEU A 114 -2.04 14.70 17.46
C LEU A 114 -1.69 16.17 17.55
N ASP A 115 -1.92 16.70 18.75
CA ASP A 115 -1.74 18.09 19.07
C ASP A 115 -0.29 18.43 18.71
N PRO A 116 -0.03 19.49 17.92
CA PRO A 116 1.33 19.98 17.71
C PRO A 116 2.17 20.00 19.00
N ASP A 117 1.54 20.28 20.15
CA ASP A 117 2.16 20.30 21.48
C ASP A 117 2.65 18.92 21.95
N ARG A 118 2.05 17.82 21.49
CA ARG A 118 2.52 16.46 21.80
C ARG A 118 3.81 16.10 21.08
N LEU A 119 4.12 16.76 19.95
CA LEU A 119 5.39 16.57 19.25
C LEU A 119 6.52 17.37 19.92
N ASP A 120 6.19 18.50 20.57
CA ASP A 120 7.12 19.21 21.45
C ASP A 120 7.48 18.36 22.66
N ALA A 121 6.51 17.72 23.30
CA ALA A 121 6.77 16.83 24.43
C ALA A 121 7.77 15.70 24.13
N ILE A 122 7.80 15.18 22.89
CA ILE A 122 8.80 14.20 22.45
C ILE A 122 10.20 14.83 22.39
N SER A 123 10.30 16.04 21.86
CA SER A 123 11.57 16.77 21.74
C SER A 123 12.10 17.17 23.12
N ASP A 124 11.22 17.62 24.02
CA ASP A 124 11.55 18.00 25.40
C ASP A 124 12.01 16.81 26.24
N ALA A 125 11.34 15.66 26.08
CA ALA A 125 11.76 14.42 26.75
C ALA A 125 13.17 14.00 26.33
N TRP A 126 13.48 14.09 25.02
CA TRP A 126 14.83 13.80 24.52
C TRP A 126 15.87 14.81 24.99
N ALA A 127 15.54 16.10 25.02
CA ALA A 127 16.44 17.14 25.52
C ALA A 127 16.80 16.94 27.01
N LYS A 128 15.88 16.36 27.80
CA LYS A 128 16.14 16.00 29.20
C LYS A 128 17.13 14.84 29.32
N GLU A 129 16.98 13.80 28.51
CA GLU A 129 17.84 12.60 28.55
C GLU A 129 19.20 12.81 27.85
N ARG A 130 19.24 13.66 26.83
CA ARG A 130 20.41 13.92 25.97
C ARG A 130 20.55 15.41 25.68
N PRO A 131 20.93 16.23 26.69
CA PRO A 131 21.07 17.68 26.53
C PRO A 131 22.21 18.08 25.57
N ASP A 132 23.08 17.15 25.21
CA ASP A 132 24.17 17.33 24.25
C ASP A 132 23.71 17.35 22.77
N ILE A 133 22.46 16.99 22.48
CA ILE A 133 21.91 16.91 21.12
C ILE A 133 20.79 17.94 20.94
N ASP A 134 20.84 18.68 19.83
CA ASP A 134 19.75 19.57 19.41
C ASP A 134 18.61 18.78 18.74
N PHE A 135 17.58 18.45 19.51
CA PHE A 135 16.40 17.74 19.01
C PHE A 135 15.40 18.61 18.26
N ARG A 136 15.61 19.93 18.12
CA ARG A 136 14.71 20.79 17.34
C ARG A 136 14.59 20.33 15.88
N LEU A 137 15.70 19.84 15.30
CA LEU A 137 15.72 19.28 13.95
C LEU A 137 14.90 17.99 13.85
N ALA A 138 15.07 17.08 14.82
CA ALA A 138 14.27 15.84 14.87
C ALA A 138 12.78 16.15 15.05
N GLY A 139 12.44 17.11 15.92
CA GLY A 139 11.07 17.59 16.11
C GLY A 139 10.46 18.23 14.86
N PHE A 140 11.26 18.92 14.05
CA PHE A 140 10.84 19.45 12.75
C PHE A 140 10.52 18.33 11.75
N PHE A 141 11.41 17.34 11.60
CA PHE A 141 11.16 16.20 10.70
C PHE A 141 9.98 15.34 11.16
N LEU A 142 9.81 15.14 12.46
CA LEU A 142 8.67 14.41 13.01
C LEU A 142 7.33 15.08 12.66
N ARG A 143 7.28 16.42 12.64
CA ARG A 143 6.10 17.17 12.18
C ARG A 143 5.82 16.96 10.70
N ILE A 144 6.86 16.90 9.86
CA ILE A 144 6.72 16.59 8.43
C ILE A 144 6.14 15.18 8.25
N GLU A 145 6.70 14.19 8.92
CA GLU A 145 6.22 12.80 8.87
C GLU A 145 4.77 12.70 9.35
N HIS A 146 4.43 13.37 10.44
CA HIS A 146 3.09 13.38 10.97
C HIS A 146 2.09 14.07 10.03
N ALA A 147 2.45 15.22 9.46
CA ALA A 147 1.64 15.91 8.45
C ALA A 147 1.42 15.04 7.22
N HIS A 148 2.47 14.35 6.74
CA HIS A 148 2.38 13.39 5.63
C HIS A 148 1.43 12.23 5.95
N TYR A 149 1.56 11.61 7.13
CA TYR A 149 0.66 10.55 7.57
C TYR A 149 -0.81 11.00 7.56
N LEU A 150 -1.11 12.17 8.13
CA LEU A 150 -2.47 12.71 8.14
C LEU A 150 -2.96 13.02 6.72
N HIS A 151 -2.09 13.47 5.83
CA HIS A 151 -2.42 13.71 4.43
C HIS A 151 -2.78 12.39 3.71
N GLU A 152 -1.95 11.36 3.85
CA GLU A 152 -2.19 10.03 3.29
C GLU A 152 -3.53 9.43 3.76
N GLN A 153 -3.86 9.55 5.05
CA GLN A 153 -5.16 9.10 5.57
C GLN A 153 -6.34 9.79 4.88
N ARG A 154 -6.24 11.11 4.63
CA ARG A 154 -7.27 11.87 3.90
C ARG A 154 -7.37 11.42 2.44
N LEU A 155 -6.25 11.24 1.76
CA LEU A 155 -6.23 10.73 0.38
C LEU A 155 -6.84 9.33 0.30
N SER A 156 -6.52 8.46 1.25
CA SER A 156 -7.08 7.10 1.35
C SER A 156 -8.60 7.13 1.58
N ALA A 157 -9.11 8.04 2.41
CA ALA A 157 -10.54 8.24 2.58
C ALA A 157 -11.22 8.71 1.28
N ILE A 158 -10.61 9.67 0.57
CA ILE A 158 -11.12 10.15 -0.73
C ILE A 158 -11.13 9.04 -1.77
N SER A 159 -10.06 8.25 -1.85
CA SER A 159 -9.95 7.15 -2.81
C SER A 159 -11.04 6.10 -2.55
N ARG A 160 -11.23 5.69 -1.29
CA ARG A 160 -12.26 4.72 -0.88
C ARG A 160 -13.67 5.21 -1.23
N ALA A 161 -13.96 6.49 -1.02
CA ALA A 161 -15.25 7.09 -1.39
C ALA A 161 -15.51 7.08 -2.90
N LYS A 162 -14.46 6.96 -3.72
CA LYS A 162 -14.54 6.78 -5.19
C LYS A 162 -14.43 5.30 -5.61
N GLY A 163 -14.43 4.38 -4.65
CA GLY A 163 -14.32 2.95 -4.87
C GLY A 163 -12.94 2.49 -5.36
N VAL A 164 -11.88 3.30 -5.21
CA VAL A 164 -10.51 2.96 -5.62
C VAL A 164 -9.57 2.95 -4.40
N ASN A 165 -8.45 2.23 -4.46
CA ASN A 165 -7.40 2.43 -3.47
C ASN A 165 -6.56 3.67 -3.83
N ILE A 166 -5.71 4.11 -2.88
CA ILE A 166 -4.90 5.31 -3.05
C ILE A 166 -3.90 5.20 -4.22
N GLY A 167 -3.32 4.02 -4.43
CA GLY A 167 -2.39 3.78 -5.53
C GLY A 167 -3.04 3.88 -6.90
N ASP A 168 -4.27 3.39 -7.02
CA ASP A 168 -5.10 3.53 -8.22
C ASP A 168 -5.47 4.99 -8.46
N LEU A 169 -5.86 5.71 -7.40
CA LEU A 169 -6.16 7.13 -7.48
C LEU A 169 -4.95 7.94 -7.97
N HIS A 170 -3.76 7.65 -7.49
CA HIS A 170 -2.52 8.30 -7.96
C HIS A 170 -2.27 8.09 -9.45
N VAL A 171 -2.54 6.89 -10.00
CA VAL A 171 -2.46 6.65 -11.45
C VAL A 171 -3.46 7.51 -12.21
N LEU A 172 -4.72 7.55 -11.77
CA LEU A 172 -5.75 8.36 -12.42
C LEU A 172 -5.39 9.86 -12.40
N LEU A 173 -4.88 10.38 -11.28
CA LEU A 173 -4.44 11.76 -11.16
C LEU A 173 -3.20 12.06 -12.02
N ALA A 174 -2.25 11.13 -12.12
CA ALA A 174 -1.06 11.29 -12.97
C ALA A 174 -1.43 11.37 -14.46
N LEU A 175 -2.30 10.47 -14.94
CA LEU A 175 -2.82 10.53 -16.30
C LEU A 175 -3.64 11.79 -16.55
N ARG A 176 -4.40 12.25 -15.54
CA ARG A 176 -5.23 13.45 -15.69
C ARG A 176 -4.39 14.72 -15.83
N ARG A 177 -3.28 14.82 -15.09
CA ARG A 177 -2.38 15.98 -15.10
C ARG A 177 -1.34 15.96 -16.22
N SER A 178 -1.21 14.86 -16.98
CA SER A 178 -0.35 14.82 -18.16
C SER A 178 -0.89 15.63 -19.34
N GLY A 179 -2.12 16.15 -19.22
CA GLY A 179 -2.80 16.92 -20.27
C GLY A 179 -3.46 16.02 -21.32
N PRO A 180 -4.34 16.58 -22.18
CA PRO A 180 -4.93 15.82 -23.30
C PRO A 180 -3.84 15.17 -24.16
N ALA A 181 -3.93 13.90 -24.54
CA ALA A 181 -5.09 12.98 -24.50
C ALA A 181 -5.23 12.14 -23.21
N TYR A 182 -4.65 12.57 -22.09
CA TYR A 182 -4.65 11.90 -20.78
C TYR A 182 -4.06 10.49 -20.82
N ALA A 183 -2.95 10.36 -21.53
CA ALA A 183 -2.26 9.12 -21.78
C ALA A 183 -0.78 9.23 -21.40
N LEU A 184 -0.22 8.17 -20.83
CA LEU A 184 1.20 8.04 -20.50
C LEU A 184 1.66 6.60 -20.77
N ARG A 185 2.94 6.43 -21.10
CA ARG A 185 3.54 5.10 -21.12
C ARG A 185 3.63 4.55 -19.70
N PRO A 186 3.53 3.22 -19.49
CA PRO A 186 3.76 2.62 -18.17
C PRO A 186 5.10 3.03 -17.53
N THR A 187 6.12 3.26 -18.37
CA THR A 187 7.44 3.75 -17.95
C THR A 187 7.40 5.14 -17.35
N ASP A 188 6.60 6.03 -17.94
CA ASP A 188 6.47 7.40 -17.48
C ASP A 188 5.60 7.48 -16.22
N LEU A 189 4.61 6.58 -16.12
CA LEU A 189 3.78 6.45 -14.92
C LEU A 189 4.59 6.06 -13.68
N PHE A 190 5.48 5.06 -13.76
CA PHE A 190 6.27 4.68 -12.58
C PHE A 190 7.27 5.76 -12.17
N ARG A 191 7.89 6.46 -13.15
CA ARG A 191 8.78 7.60 -12.88
C ARG A 191 8.05 8.76 -12.21
N THR A 192 6.83 9.04 -12.67
CA THR A 192 5.99 10.15 -12.18
C THR A 192 5.43 9.89 -10.78
N LEU A 193 5.20 8.63 -10.43
CA LEU A 193 4.55 8.24 -9.17
C LEU A 193 5.52 7.77 -8.09
N LEU A 194 6.83 7.74 -8.38
CA LEU A 194 7.88 7.28 -7.46
C LEU A 194 7.57 5.91 -6.83
N VAL A 195 6.96 5.02 -7.63
CA VAL A 195 6.64 3.63 -7.25
C VAL A 195 7.43 2.66 -8.11
N THR A 196 7.60 1.43 -7.62
CA THR A 196 8.29 0.39 -8.41
C THR A 196 7.49 0.00 -9.66
N SER A 197 8.20 -0.43 -10.71
CA SER A 197 7.58 -0.85 -11.98
C SER A 197 6.63 -2.05 -11.81
N GLY A 198 6.95 -3.01 -10.94
CA GLY A 198 6.05 -4.13 -10.64
C GLY A 198 4.72 -3.69 -10.00
N ALA A 199 4.74 -2.64 -9.18
CA ALA A 199 3.54 -2.08 -8.59
C ALA A 199 2.68 -1.32 -9.63
N ILE A 200 3.29 -0.70 -10.65
CA ILE A 200 2.52 0.05 -11.65
C ILE A 200 1.73 -0.88 -12.58
N THR A 201 2.32 -1.98 -13.05
CA THR A 201 1.63 -2.92 -13.96
C THR A 201 0.38 -3.50 -13.31
N LYS A 202 0.49 -3.97 -12.06
CA LYS A 202 -0.66 -4.50 -11.29
C LYS A 202 -1.78 -3.45 -11.13
N ARG A 203 -1.43 -2.18 -10.94
CA ARG A 203 -2.41 -1.08 -10.83
C ARG A 203 -3.11 -0.82 -12.16
N ILE A 204 -2.35 -0.77 -13.25
CA ILE A 204 -2.90 -0.57 -14.61
C ILE A 204 -3.87 -1.70 -14.96
N ASP A 205 -3.51 -2.95 -14.70
CA ASP A 205 -4.37 -4.11 -14.98
C ASP A 205 -5.70 -4.01 -14.22
N ARG A 206 -5.64 -3.71 -12.91
CA ARG A 206 -6.85 -3.55 -12.09
C ARG A 206 -7.71 -2.37 -12.54
N LEU A 207 -7.09 -1.26 -12.94
CA LEU A 207 -7.81 -0.09 -13.46
C LEU A 207 -8.46 -0.38 -14.82
N ALA A 208 -7.79 -1.16 -15.68
CA ALA A 208 -8.30 -1.56 -16.99
C ALA A 208 -9.48 -2.55 -16.86
N GLN A 209 -9.35 -3.54 -15.98
CA GLN A 209 -10.46 -4.46 -15.62
C GLN A 209 -11.70 -3.73 -15.09
N ARG A 210 -11.50 -2.54 -14.51
CA ARG A 210 -12.57 -1.69 -14.01
C ARG A 210 -13.02 -0.60 -14.98
N GLU A 211 -12.48 -0.63 -16.20
CA GLU A 211 -12.79 0.32 -17.28
C GLU A 211 -12.51 1.78 -16.90
N LEU A 212 -11.55 2.01 -16.01
CA LEU A 212 -11.11 3.35 -15.60
C LEU A 212 -9.95 3.85 -16.46
N VAL A 213 -9.19 2.92 -17.02
CA VAL A 213 -8.17 3.19 -18.04
C VAL A 213 -8.31 2.19 -19.18
N GLU A 214 -7.70 2.50 -20.31
CA GLU A 214 -7.56 1.60 -21.44
C GLU A 214 -6.10 1.57 -21.90
N ARG A 215 -5.68 0.43 -22.47
CA ARG A 215 -4.37 0.26 -23.09
C ARG A 215 -4.55 0.48 -24.59
N VAL A 216 -3.79 1.42 -25.16
CA VAL A 216 -3.84 1.74 -26.59
C VAL A 216 -2.44 1.67 -27.18
N ALA A 217 -2.36 1.29 -28.46
CA ALA A 217 -1.08 1.31 -29.17
C ALA A 217 -0.50 2.74 -29.19
N ASP A 218 0.80 2.87 -28.96
CA ASP A 218 1.47 4.15 -29.10
C ASP A 218 1.66 4.46 -30.60
N PRO A 219 1.12 5.59 -31.12
CA PRO A 219 1.25 5.93 -32.53
C PRO A 219 2.70 6.24 -32.94
N GLU A 220 3.53 6.69 -32.00
CA GLU A 220 4.94 7.03 -32.23
C GLU A 220 5.87 5.81 -32.09
N ASP A 221 5.38 4.73 -31.45
CA ASP A 221 6.17 3.53 -31.19
C ASP A 221 5.31 2.26 -31.20
N ARG A 222 5.33 1.53 -32.32
CA ARG A 222 4.57 0.28 -32.50
C ARG A 222 4.93 -0.83 -31.52
N ARG A 223 6.04 -0.72 -30.78
CA ARG A 223 6.46 -1.68 -29.76
C ARG A 223 6.01 -1.27 -28.35
N SER A 224 5.36 -0.12 -28.21
CA SER A 224 4.93 0.42 -26.93
C SER A 224 3.41 0.60 -26.87
N GLU A 225 2.93 0.75 -25.64
CA GLU A 225 1.54 1.00 -25.32
C GLU A 225 1.43 2.25 -24.45
N LEU A 226 0.32 2.93 -24.59
CA LEU A 226 -0.11 4.00 -23.72
C LEU A 226 -1.22 3.50 -22.81
N VAL A 227 -1.20 3.95 -21.57
CA VAL A 227 -2.32 3.85 -20.65
C VAL A 227 -3.07 5.16 -20.75
N ARG A 228 -4.36 5.11 -21.12
CA ARG A 228 -5.20 6.30 -21.32
C ARG A 228 -6.39 6.29 -20.36
N LEU A 229 -6.77 7.45 -19.83
CA LEU A 229 -8.00 7.57 -19.04
C LEU A 229 -9.23 7.31 -19.91
N THR A 230 -10.17 6.51 -19.41
CA THR A 230 -11.53 6.51 -19.93
C THR A 230 -12.30 7.74 -19.41
N ARG A 231 -13.47 8.03 -19.99
CA ARG A 231 -14.36 9.09 -19.47
C ARG A 231 -14.73 8.85 -18.00
N ARG A 232 -14.91 7.59 -17.59
CA ARG A 232 -15.20 7.21 -16.20
C ARG A 232 -14.00 7.45 -15.29
N GLY A 233 -12.80 7.05 -15.72
CA GLY A 233 -11.56 7.33 -14.99
C GLY A 233 -11.31 8.83 -14.81
N ALA A 234 -11.52 9.62 -15.86
CA ALA A 234 -11.40 11.08 -15.82
C ALA A 234 -12.37 11.71 -14.82
N ALA A 235 -13.65 11.30 -14.81
CA ALA A 235 -14.62 11.79 -13.85
C ALA A 235 -14.25 11.47 -12.38
N ILE A 236 -13.63 10.31 -12.12
CA ILE A 236 -13.10 9.98 -10.80
C ILE A 236 -11.94 10.90 -10.43
N ALA A 237 -10.98 11.10 -11.35
CA ALA A 237 -9.81 11.96 -11.13
C ALA A 237 -10.24 13.41 -10.84
N ASP A 238 -11.14 13.97 -11.65
CA ASP A 238 -11.65 15.34 -11.50
C ASP A 238 -12.40 15.53 -10.17
N GLY A 239 -13.25 14.57 -9.81
CA GLY A 239 -13.96 14.59 -8.54
C GLY A 239 -13.03 14.45 -7.34
N ALA A 240 -11.95 13.67 -7.46
CA ALA A 240 -10.97 13.49 -6.40
C ALA A 240 -10.11 14.73 -6.20
N ILE A 241 -9.53 15.31 -7.26
CA ILE A 241 -8.68 16.49 -7.15
C ILE A 241 -9.46 17.70 -6.61
N SER A 242 -10.73 17.86 -6.99
CA SER A 242 -11.62 18.88 -6.44
C SER A 242 -11.83 18.70 -4.94
N ARG A 243 -12.01 17.46 -4.47
CA ARG A 243 -12.18 17.15 -3.05
C ARG A 243 -10.88 17.34 -2.26
N ILE A 244 -9.74 16.96 -2.84
CA ILE A 244 -8.41 17.20 -2.26
C ILE A 244 -8.21 18.69 -2.04
N ASN A 245 -8.41 19.50 -3.08
CA ASN A 245 -8.25 20.96 -3.00
C ASN A 245 -9.18 21.58 -1.95
N LYS A 246 -10.46 21.19 -1.93
CA LYS A 246 -11.41 21.69 -0.93
C LYS A 246 -10.99 21.35 0.51
N ASN A 247 -10.48 20.14 0.73
CA ASN A 247 -10.00 19.74 2.06
C ASN A 247 -8.74 20.51 2.47
N LEU A 248 -7.80 20.71 1.56
CA LEU A 248 -6.57 21.46 1.82
C LEU A 248 -6.86 22.94 2.09
N ALA A 249 -7.70 23.57 1.28
CA ALA A 249 -8.12 24.96 1.48
C ALA A 249 -8.75 25.13 2.88
N ALA A 250 -9.69 24.26 3.27
CA ALA A 250 -10.31 24.32 4.59
C ALA A 250 -9.31 24.15 5.75
N ILE A 251 -8.21 23.39 5.55
CA ILE A 251 -7.16 23.25 6.57
C ILE A 251 -6.36 24.55 6.70
N VAL A 252 -5.99 25.16 5.57
CA VAL A 252 -5.23 26.42 5.56
C VAL A 252 -6.08 27.57 6.12
N ASP A 253 -7.35 27.66 5.73
CA ASP A 253 -8.28 28.67 6.23
C ASP A 253 -8.47 28.55 7.74
N ALA A 254 -8.62 27.32 8.26
CA ALA A 254 -8.83 27.07 9.68
C ALA A 254 -7.55 27.22 10.53
N SER A 255 -6.36 27.12 9.93
CA SER A 255 -5.09 27.27 10.67
C SER A 255 -4.67 28.73 10.86
N GLY A 256 -5.27 29.66 10.12
CA GLY A 256 -4.86 31.07 10.14
C GLY A 256 -3.54 31.35 9.41
N ILE A 257 -2.96 30.36 8.72
CA ILE A 257 -1.73 30.53 7.94
C ILE A 257 -2.01 31.48 6.78
N THR A 258 -1.22 32.54 6.69
CA THR A 258 -1.28 33.52 5.61
C THR A 258 -0.62 33.00 4.33
N ALA A 259 -0.97 33.60 3.19
CA ALA A 259 -0.32 33.28 1.91
C ALA A 259 1.21 33.52 1.93
N ALA A 260 1.67 34.53 2.69
CA ALA A 260 3.09 34.85 2.82
C ALA A 260 3.85 33.80 3.65
N GLU A 261 3.26 33.32 4.75
CA GLU A 261 3.82 32.22 5.55
C GLU A 261 3.87 30.93 4.73
N LEU A 262 2.82 30.60 3.99
CA LEU A 262 2.79 29.42 3.13
C LEU A 262 3.87 29.49 2.04
N ALA A 263 4.05 30.66 1.40
CA ALA A 263 5.11 30.87 0.42
C ALA A 263 6.52 30.74 1.04
N THR A 264 6.69 31.18 2.28
CA THR A 264 7.95 31.03 3.02
C THR A 264 8.25 29.56 3.31
N VAL A 265 7.26 28.81 3.79
CA VAL A 265 7.38 27.37 4.05
C VAL A 265 7.70 26.61 2.75
N ASP A 266 7.01 26.91 1.65
CA ASP A 266 7.29 26.30 0.35
C ASP A 266 8.72 26.60 -0.13
N ALA A 267 9.19 27.84 0.02
CA ALA A 267 10.57 28.21 -0.31
C ALA A 267 11.60 27.43 0.54
N CYS A 268 11.32 27.22 1.83
CA CYS A 268 12.16 26.40 2.71
C CYS A 268 12.19 24.93 2.27
N PHE A 269 11.03 24.34 1.94
CA PHE A 269 10.98 22.96 1.42
C PHE A 269 11.77 22.79 0.13
N ARG A 270 11.68 23.75 -0.81
CA ARG A 270 12.47 23.71 -2.05
C ARG A 270 13.98 23.67 -1.78
N LYS A 271 14.46 24.47 -0.83
CA LYS A 271 15.89 24.48 -0.42
C LYS A 271 16.30 23.16 0.22
N LEU A 272 15.47 22.62 1.11
CA LEU A 272 15.73 21.34 1.78
C LEU A 272 15.81 20.19 0.76
N ILE A 273 14.81 20.07 -0.12
CA ILE A 273 14.76 19.02 -1.15
C ILE A 273 15.94 19.15 -2.13
N ALA A 274 16.32 20.36 -2.52
CA ALA A 274 17.47 20.56 -3.41
C ALA A 274 18.82 20.16 -2.79
N SER A 275 18.88 19.98 -1.47
CA SER A 275 20.08 19.61 -0.73
C SER A 275 20.14 18.13 -0.34
N MET A 276 19.12 17.33 -0.69
CA MET A 276 19.03 15.88 -0.44
C MET A 276 19.42 15.09 -1.69
#